data_AF-E9H0Z1-F1
#
_entry.id   AF-E9H0Z1-F1
#
_cell.length_a   1.000
_cell.length_b   1.000
_cell.length_c   1.000
_cell.angle_alpha   90.00
_cell.angle_beta   90.00
_cell.angle_gamma   90.00
#
_symmetry.space_group_name_H-M   'P 1'
#
loop_
_entity.id
_entity.type
_entity.pdbx_description
1 polymer ?
#
loop_
_entity_poly.entity_id
_entity_poly.type
_entity_poly.pdbx_seq_one_letter_code
_entity_poly.pdbx_strand_id
1 'polypeptide(L)'
;MVSSKTEDNCEFVVRLLIPKCTQIQISSNQIYSVTVMIEWDLIENLHRRGLEHILDQIFGYLDYYCLRRAELVSVVWQEALLEGKIWKTLLGRNMRLFPCWKDMFVALKGMKHKSLDFQDDSPEYYRKVCCLIEVELQVLESNWKKMKYSERKSEFGPLCASPHSYNSDYFDLNGDWIVRVHQNDRRIVIRNRWTLGIEDVLEIPIMQIQFNGDVPIVNSVKINDSFIVVSFCQHPEICVWDTKTRDLVYYLQYKINTFDQV
;
A
#
# COMPACT_ATOMS: atom_id res chain seq x y z
N MET A 1 2.11 5.75 -32.05
CA MET A 1 2.83 7.01 -32.33
C MET A 1 3.50 7.55 -31.05
N VAL A 2 4.30 6.71 -30.36
CA VAL A 2 4.93 7.01 -29.05
C VAL A 2 6.45 6.74 -29.07
N SER A 3 7.01 6.22 -30.17
CA SER A 3 8.40 5.76 -30.25
C SER A 3 9.45 6.86 -30.47
N SER A 4 9.06 8.01 -31.03
CA SER A 4 10.04 9.01 -31.49
C SER A 4 10.67 9.83 -30.35
N LYS A 5 9.95 10.08 -29.25
CA LYS A 5 10.48 10.89 -28.13
C LYS A 5 11.56 10.18 -27.31
N THR A 6 11.53 8.85 -27.26
CA THR A 6 12.50 8.05 -26.49
C THR A 6 13.81 7.84 -27.25
N GLU A 7 13.76 7.70 -28.58
CA GLU A 7 14.96 7.55 -29.42
C GLU A 7 15.77 8.85 -29.47
N ASP A 8 15.10 10.00 -29.56
CA ASP A 8 15.75 11.33 -29.56
C ASP A 8 16.51 11.61 -28.25
N ASN A 9 15.99 11.15 -27.10
CA ASN A 9 16.63 11.35 -25.80
C ASN A 9 17.90 10.51 -25.64
N CYS A 10 17.90 9.25 -26.09
CA CYS A 10 19.08 8.39 -26.06
C CYS A 10 20.19 8.92 -26.96
N GLU A 11 19.85 9.33 -28.19
CA GLU A 11 20.83 9.89 -29.13
C GLU A 11 21.41 11.22 -28.62
N PHE A 12 20.59 12.05 -27.97
CA PHE A 12 21.05 13.27 -27.32
C PHE A 12 22.00 13.01 -26.14
N VAL A 13 21.70 12.06 -25.25
CA VAL A 13 22.58 11.66 -24.13
C VAL A 13 23.91 11.11 -24.66
N VAL A 14 23.86 10.28 -25.70
CA VAL A 14 25.06 9.77 -26.39
C VAL A 14 25.87 10.91 -27.02
N ARG A 15 25.22 11.87 -27.69
CA ARG A 15 25.88 13.10 -28.20
C ARG A 15 26.40 14.02 -27.10
N LEU A 16 25.88 13.94 -25.87
CA LEU A 16 26.38 14.66 -24.70
C LEU A 16 27.67 14.02 -24.14
N LEU A 17 27.73 12.68 -24.20
CA LEU A 17 28.85 11.86 -23.72
C LEU A 17 30.06 11.88 -24.69
N ILE A 18 29.81 11.87 -26.01
CA ILE A 18 30.86 11.72 -27.04
C ILE A 18 31.90 12.86 -27.07
N PRO A 19 31.54 14.17 -27.03
CA PRO A 19 32.51 15.26 -27.20
C PRO A 19 33.55 15.37 -26.09
N LYS A 20 33.27 14.81 -24.91
CA LYS A 20 34.17 14.86 -23.74
C LYS A 20 35.04 13.62 -23.57
N CYS A 21 34.79 12.57 -24.35
CA CYS A 21 35.61 11.35 -24.34
C CYS A 21 36.79 11.37 -25.31
N THR A 22 36.80 12.22 -26.36
CA THR A 22 37.93 12.22 -27.32
C THR A 22 38.05 13.52 -28.11
N GLN A 23 39.10 14.30 -27.83
CA GLN A 23 39.90 14.92 -28.89
C GLN A 23 41.35 14.49 -28.68
N ILE A 24 41.69 13.34 -29.26
CA ILE A 24 43.07 12.88 -29.37
C ILE A 24 43.58 13.36 -30.73
N GLN A 25 44.42 14.40 -30.77
CA GLN A 25 45.31 14.59 -31.91
C GLN A 25 46.50 13.66 -31.73
N ILE A 26 46.56 12.60 -32.52
CA ILE A 26 47.70 11.68 -32.58
C ILE A 26 48.74 12.33 -33.51
N SER A 27 49.80 12.91 -32.94
CA SER A 27 51.07 13.04 -33.66
C SER A 27 51.93 11.83 -33.31
N SER A 28 52.43 11.18 -34.35
CA SER A 28 53.25 9.96 -34.27
C SER A 28 54.46 10.15 -33.34
N ASN A 29 54.64 9.19 -32.41
CA ASN A 29 55.82 8.92 -31.56
C ASN A 29 55.91 9.49 -30.14
N GLN A 30 54.85 9.43 -29.32
CA GLN A 30 55.01 9.28 -27.85
C GLN A 30 53.85 8.47 -27.25
N ILE A 31 54.16 7.37 -26.55
CA ILE A 31 53.19 6.65 -25.72
C ILE A 31 53.05 7.45 -24.42
N TYR A 32 52.04 8.32 -24.35
CA TYR A 32 51.57 8.83 -23.07
C TYR A 32 50.46 7.90 -22.57
N SER A 33 50.60 7.38 -21.36
CA SER A 33 49.52 6.72 -20.65
C SER A 33 48.36 7.72 -20.53
N VAL A 34 47.31 7.54 -21.32
CA VAL A 34 46.11 8.36 -21.22
C VAL A 34 45.37 7.89 -19.98
N THR A 35 45.67 8.50 -18.83
CA THR A 35 44.74 8.52 -17.70
C THR A 35 43.58 9.40 -18.12
N VAL A 36 42.57 8.77 -18.70
CA VAL A 36 41.26 9.39 -18.97
C VAL A 36 40.65 9.69 -17.60
N MET A 37 40.98 10.86 -17.02
CA MET A 37 40.27 11.43 -15.89
C MET A 37 38.89 11.89 -16.36
N ILE A 38 37.95 10.96 -16.46
CA ILE A 38 36.54 11.29 -16.61
C ILE A 38 35.93 11.10 -15.21
N GLU A 39 36.28 11.99 -14.29
CA GLU A 39 35.39 12.33 -13.17
C GLU A 39 34.28 13.22 -13.75
N TRP A 40 33.38 12.61 -14.53
CA TRP A 40 32.27 13.33 -15.12
C TRP A 40 31.03 13.10 -14.28
N ASP A 41 30.71 14.07 -13.42
CA ASP A 41 29.45 14.07 -12.67
C ASP A 41 28.29 14.31 -13.65
N LEU A 42 27.70 13.21 -14.11
CA LEU A 42 26.58 13.21 -15.04
C LEU A 42 25.38 13.96 -14.45
N ILE A 43 25.09 13.75 -13.16
CA ILE A 43 23.93 14.34 -12.49
C ILE A 43 24.09 15.85 -12.42
N GLU A 44 25.27 16.33 -11.99
CA GLU A 44 25.53 17.76 -11.90
C GLU A 44 25.45 18.45 -13.28
N ASN A 45 25.97 17.80 -14.32
CA ASN A 45 25.92 18.34 -15.68
C ASN A 45 24.49 18.35 -16.26
N LEU A 46 23.69 17.32 -16.00
CA LEU A 46 22.29 17.27 -16.43
C LEU A 46 21.45 18.31 -15.69
N HIS A 47 21.67 18.44 -14.38
CA HIS A 47 20.97 19.41 -13.54
C HIS A 47 21.30 20.85 -13.96
N ARG A 48 22.59 21.19 -14.14
CA ARG A 48 23.02 22.51 -14.66
C ARG A 48 22.47 22.86 -16.04
N ARG A 49 22.04 21.86 -16.83
CA ARG A 49 21.47 22.05 -18.17
C ARG A 49 19.94 22.08 -18.18
N GLY A 50 19.28 21.96 -17.03
CA GLY A 50 17.82 21.89 -16.94
C GLY A 50 17.24 20.64 -17.63
N LEU A 51 17.91 19.49 -17.46
CA LEU A 51 17.49 18.21 -18.03
C LEU A 51 16.86 17.32 -16.95
N GLU A 52 15.92 17.88 -16.18
CA GLU A 52 15.31 17.23 -15.01
C GLU A 52 14.55 15.95 -15.41
N HIS A 53 13.95 15.92 -16.59
CA HIS A 53 13.24 14.73 -17.07
C HIS A 53 14.15 13.50 -17.26
N ILE A 54 15.44 13.69 -17.56
CA ILE A 54 16.42 12.60 -17.67
C ILE A 54 16.88 12.18 -16.27
N LEU A 55 17.11 13.15 -15.39
CA LEU A 55 17.41 12.90 -13.98
C LEU A 55 16.30 12.08 -13.32
N ASP A 56 15.04 12.42 -13.61
CA ASP A 56 13.88 11.70 -13.11
C ASP A 56 13.86 10.24 -13.59
N GLN A 57 14.27 9.98 -14.83
CA GLN A 57 14.40 8.63 -15.35
C GLN A 57 15.53 7.86 -14.67
N ILE A 58 16.72 8.46 -14.55
CA ILE A 58 17.89 7.84 -13.93
C ILE A 58 17.59 7.48 -12.46
N PHE A 59 17.14 8.46 -11.68
CA PHE A 59 16.80 8.26 -10.28
C PHE A 59 15.56 7.38 -10.11
N GLY A 60 14.65 7.38 -11.08
CA GLY A 60 13.48 6.50 -11.10
C GLY A 60 13.82 5.01 -11.07
N TYR A 61 15.02 4.60 -11.50
CA TYR A 61 15.47 3.21 -11.39
C TYR A 61 16.01 2.83 -10.00
N LEU A 62 16.36 3.81 -9.16
CA LEU A 62 16.98 3.56 -7.87
C LEU A 62 15.94 3.11 -6.84
N ASP A 63 16.35 2.21 -5.94
CA ASP A 63 15.56 1.83 -4.76
C ASP A 63 15.72 2.86 -3.63
N TYR A 64 15.00 2.64 -2.53
CA TYR A 64 15.06 3.52 -1.36
C TYR A 64 16.51 3.73 -0.85
N TYR A 65 17.28 2.65 -0.74
CA TYR A 65 18.63 2.71 -0.18
C TYR A 65 19.61 3.44 -1.09
N CYS A 66 19.52 3.19 -2.40
CA CYS A 66 20.29 3.89 -3.42
C CYS A 66 19.95 5.39 -3.43
N LEU A 67 18.67 5.75 -3.33
CA LEU A 67 18.25 7.15 -3.25
C LEU A 67 18.76 7.84 -1.98
N ARG A 68 18.70 7.17 -0.82
CA ARG A 68 19.29 7.69 0.43
C ARG A 68 20.79 7.93 0.33
N ARG A 69 21.51 7.09 -0.40
CA ARG A 69 22.94 7.27 -0.66
C ARG A 69 23.18 8.39 -1.67
N ALA A 70 22.34 8.50 -2.69
CA ALA A 70 22.41 9.54 -3.71
C ALA A 70 22.29 10.95 -3.08
N GLU A 71 21.43 11.13 -2.07
CA GLU A 71 21.34 12.39 -1.30
C GLU A 71 22.63 12.80 -0.59
N LEU A 72 23.54 11.85 -0.31
CA LEU A 72 24.79 12.08 0.40
C LEU A 72 25.98 12.34 -0.52
N VAL A 73 25.79 12.26 -1.84
CA VAL A 73 26.88 12.42 -2.81
C VAL A 73 27.35 13.87 -2.87
N SER A 74 26.43 14.81 -3.10
CA SER A 74 26.70 16.24 -3.12
C SER A 74 25.42 17.07 -2.95
N VAL A 75 25.58 18.37 -2.71
CA VAL A 75 24.44 19.31 -2.62
C VAL A 75 23.62 19.31 -3.92
N VAL A 76 24.29 19.24 -5.07
CA VAL A 76 23.60 19.24 -6.38
C VAL A 76 22.79 17.97 -6.59
N TRP A 77 23.29 16.81 -6.14
CA TRP A 77 22.51 15.57 -6.18
C TRP A 77 21.28 15.64 -5.28
N GLN A 78 21.43 16.25 -4.09
CA GLN A 78 20.31 16.46 -3.18
C GLN A 78 19.25 17.40 -3.78
N GLU A 79 19.67 18.51 -4.39
CA GLU A 79 18.78 19.46 -5.08
C GLU A 79 18.06 18.78 -6.23
N ALA A 80 18.77 18.05 -7.09
CA ALA A 80 18.20 17.30 -8.20
C ALA A 80 17.14 16.26 -7.75
N LEU A 81 17.35 15.65 -6.58
CA LEU A 81 16.39 14.69 -5.99
C LEU A 81 15.17 15.34 -5.35
N LEU A 82 15.28 16.58 -4.86
CA LEU A 82 14.18 17.32 -4.25
C LEU A 82 13.33 18.03 -5.32
N GLU A 83 13.96 18.58 -6.35
CA GLU A 83 13.26 19.15 -7.50
C GLU A 83 12.53 18.07 -8.30
N GLY A 84 13.19 16.92 -8.48
CA GLY A 84 12.59 15.73 -9.05
C GLY A 84 11.48 15.19 -8.15
N LYS A 85 10.33 14.80 -8.71
CA LYS A 85 9.22 14.16 -7.96
C LYS A 85 9.54 12.69 -7.64
N ILE A 86 10.80 12.40 -7.33
CA ILE A 86 11.35 11.04 -7.21
C ILE A 86 10.85 10.34 -5.97
N TRP A 87 10.82 11.02 -4.84
CA TRP A 87 10.30 10.42 -3.61
C TRP A 87 8.81 10.09 -3.72
N LYS A 88 8.03 10.94 -4.41
CA LYS A 88 6.62 10.68 -4.74
C LYS A 88 6.48 9.46 -5.66
N THR A 89 7.34 9.37 -6.66
CA THR A 89 7.38 8.25 -7.61
C THR A 89 7.79 6.94 -6.93
N LEU A 90 8.81 6.98 -6.06
CA LEU A 90 9.25 5.85 -5.25
C LEU A 90 8.12 5.35 -4.36
N LEU A 91 7.45 6.27 -3.64
CA LEU A 91 6.32 5.91 -2.78
C LEU A 91 5.21 5.23 -3.58
N GLY A 92 4.79 5.83 -4.70
CA GLY A 92 3.74 5.28 -5.56
C GLY A 92 4.10 3.92 -6.15
N ARG A 93 5.37 3.74 -6.58
CA ARG A 93 5.87 2.46 -7.07
C ARG A 93 5.88 1.42 -5.97
N ASN A 94 6.43 1.74 -4.79
CA ASN A 94 6.58 0.79 -3.70
C ASN A 94 5.23 0.39 -3.11
N MET A 95 4.27 1.32 -3.00
CA MET A 95 2.90 0.99 -2.58
C MET A 95 2.19 0.03 -3.55
N ARG A 96 2.58 0.00 -4.83
CA ARG A 96 2.03 -0.94 -5.83
C ARG A 96 2.73 -2.30 -5.81
N LEU A 97 4.06 -2.30 -5.65
CA LEU A 97 4.87 -3.52 -5.75
C LEU A 97 5.00 -4.28 -4.43
N PHE A 98 4.98 -3.57 -3.30
CA PHE A 98 5.27 -4.12 -1.98
C PHE A 98 4.07 -3.90 -1.03
N PRO A 99 3.25 -4.93 -0.74
CA PRO A 99 2.09 -4.80 0.14
C PRO A 99 2.42 -4.22 1.52
N CYS A 100 3.57 -4.59 2.10
CA CYS A 100 4.00 -4.07 3.40
C CYS A 100 4.18 -2.55 3.42
N TRP A 101 4.59 -1.92 2.31
CA TRP A 101 4.69 -0.46 2.21
C TRP A 101 3.31 0.19 2.22
N LYS A 102 2.35 -0.38 1.49
CA LYS A 102 0.97 0.10 1.48
C LYS A 102 0.35 -0.04 2.87
N ASP A 103 0.50 -1.19 3.51
CA ASP A 103 -0.09 -1.48 4.81
C ASP A 103 0.52 -0.60 5.91
N MET A 104 1.84 -0.39 5.88
CA MET A 104 2.53 0.53 6.79
C MET A 104 2.04 1.97 6.60
N PHE A 105 1.90 2.44 5.35
CA PHE A 105 1.38 3.77 5.08
C PHE A 105 -0.04 3.96 5.62
N VAL A 106 -0.93 2.99 5.39
CA VAL A 106 -2.30 3.00 5.93
C VAL A 106 -2.28 3.03 7.46
N ALA A 107 -1.41 2.23 8.09
CA ALA A 107 -1.27 2.19 9.54
C ALA A 107 -0.79 3.53 10.11
N LEU A 108 0.23 4.15 9.51
CA LEU A 108 0.73 5.46 9.93
C LEU A 108 -0.34 6.55 9.81
N LYS A 109 -1.18 6.48 8.76
CA LYS A 109 -2.32 7.39 8.56
C LYS A 109 -3.41 7.17 9.61
N GLY A 110 -3.83 5.93 9.82
CA GLY A 110 -4.86 5.58 10.79
C GLY A 110 -4.48 5.93 12.23
N MET A 111 -3.20 5.75 12.58
CA MET A 111 -2.66 6.15 13.89
C MET A 111 -2.47 7.66 14.04
N LYS A 112 -2.71 8.46 12.98
CA LYS A 112 -2.40 9.90 12.94
C LYS A 112 -0.98 10.18 13.44
N HIS A 113 -0.01 9.48 12.86
CA HIS A 113 1.37 9.56 13.32
C HIS A 113 1.85 11.01 13.30
N LYS A 114 2.31 11.52 14.45
CA LYS A 114 2.58 12.95 14.70
C LYS A 114 3.55 13.59 13.70
N SER A 115 4.41 12.78 13.09
CA SER A 115 5.42 13.24 12.14
C SER A 115 4.90 13.50 10.72
N LEU A 116 3.65 13.12 10.40
CA LEU A 116 3.10 13.24 9.05
C LEU A 116 1.96 14.27 9.01
N ASP A 117 2.14 15.29 8.18
CA ASP A 117 1.04 16.15 7.73
C ASP A 117 0.51 15.61 6.41
N PHE A 118 -0.65 14.94 6.44
CA PHE A 118 -1.24 14.33 5.24
C PHE A 118 -1.86 15.34 4.27
N GLN A 119 -1.82 16.64 4.57
CA GLN A 119 -2.21 17.71 3.64
C GLN A 119 -1.04 18.27 2.84
N ASP A 120 0.20 17.94 3.21
CA ASP A 120 1.40 18.38 2.52
C ASP A 120 1.63 17.58 1.22
N ASP A 121 1.95 18.26 0.12
CA ASP A 121 2.32 17.68 -1.18
C ASP A 121 3.74 18.07 -1.60
N SER A 122 4.56 18.54 -0.65
CA SER A 122 5.96 18.89 -0.88
C SER A 122 6.84 17.67 -1.18
N PRO A 123 7.92 17.82 -1.98
CA PRO A 123 8.91 16.75 -2.18
C PRO A 123 9.51 16.24 -0.86
N GLU A 124 9.72 17.15 0.11
CA GLU A 124 10.22 16.86 1.45
C GLU A 124 9.26 15.96 2.23
N TYR A 125 7.94 16.17 2.08
CA TYR A 125 6.93 15.31 2.67
C TYR A 125 7.07 13.87 2.16
N TYR A 126 7.13 13.65 0.85
CA TYR A 126 7.27 12.31 0.28
C TYR A 126 8.54 11.61 0.73
N ARG A 127 9.65 12.34 0.78
CA ARG A 127 10.92 11.84 1.32
C ARG A 127 10.74 11.39 2.77
N LYS A 128 10.14 12.24 3.61
CA LYS A 128 9.89 11.96 5.03
C LYS A 128 9.00 10.73 5.21
N VAL A 129 7.94 10.60 4.42
CA VAL A 129 7.04 9.44 4.43
C VAL A 129 7.81 8.17 4.08
N CYS A 130 8.59 8.16 2.99
CA CYS A 130 9.37 6.99 2.59
C CYS A 130 10.36 6.56 3.67
N CYS A 131 11.08 7.52 4.26
CA CYS A 131 11.99 7.25 5.37
C CYS A 131 11.27 6.67 6.58
N LEU A 132 10.11 7.23 6.94
CA LEU A 132 9.34 6.76 8.09
C LEU A 132 8.82 5.33 7.86
N ILE A 133 8.28 5.03 6.68
CA ILE A 133 7.81 3.67 6.35
C ILE A 133 8.95 2.65 6.52
N GLU A 134 10.13 2.93 5.97
CA GLU A 134 11.25 1.98 6.06
C GLU A 134 11.70 1.76 7.51
N VAL A 135 11.83 2.84 8.29
CA VAL A 135 12.20 2.76 9.71
C VAL A 135 11.17 1.96 10.50
N GLU A 136 9.89 2.23 10.30
CA GLU A 136 8.81 1.55 11.02
C GLU A 136 8.66 0.08 10.60
N LEU A 137 8.94 -0.26 9.35
CA LEU A 137 9.00 -1.67 8.91
C LEU A 137 10.12 -2.43 9.63
N GLN A 138 11.31 -1.82 9.77
CA GLN A 138 12.43 -2.42 10.50
C GLN A 138 12.11 -2.57 12.00
N VAL A 139 11.45 -1.57 12.60
CA VAL A 139 11.00 -1.61 13.99
C VAL A 139 9.94 -2.71 14.18
N LEU A 140 8.98 -2.81 13.26
CA LEU A 140 7.94 -3.83 13.27
C LEU A 140 8.56 -5.23 13.22
N GLU A 141 9.49 -5.48 12.29
CA GLU A 141 10.18 -6.78 12.19
C GLU A 141 10.95 -7.12 13.47
N SER A 142 11.65 -6.14 14.05
CA SER A 142 12.37 -6.28 15.33
C SER A 142 11.41 -6.60 16.49
N ASN A 143 10.24 -5.96 16.51
CA ASN A 143 9.21 -6.18 17.53
C ASN A 143 8.63 -7.60 17.44
N TRP A 144 8.31 -8.07 16.23
CA TRP A 144 7.85 -9.44 16.00
C TRP A 144 8.88 -10.47 16.46
N LYS A 145 10.16 -10.30 16.11
CA LYS A 145 11.25 -11.20 16.56
C LYS A 145 11.44 -11.21 18.07
N LYS A 146 11.15 -10.08 18.75
CA LYS A 146 11.34 -9.90 20.19
C LYS A 146 10.05 -10.09 21.01
N MET A 147 8.95 -10.51 20.37
CA MET A 147 7.63 -10.62 21.00
C MET A 147 7.19 -9.33 21.72
N LYS A 148 7.55 -8.16 21.17
CA LYS A 148 7.15 -6.86 21.70
C LYS A 148 5.82 -6.44 21.06
N TYR A 149 4.75 -6.48 21.84
CA TYR A 149 3.43 -6.05 21.41
C TYR A 149 2.76 -5.21 22.51
N SER A 150 1.76 -4.43 22.11
CA SER A 150 0.87 -3.74 23.03
C SER A 150 -0.51 -4.40 22.97
N GLU A 151 -1.08 -4.68 24.14
CA GLU A 151 -2.42 -5.22 24.24
C GLU A 151 -3.42 -4.08 24.49
N ARG A 152 -4.52 -4.06 23.73
CA ARG A 152 -5.67 -3.21 24.02
C ARG A 152 -6.89 -4.10 24.18
N LYS A 153 -7.51 -4.03 25.35
CA LYS A 153 -8.77 -4.71 25.63
C LYS A 153 -9.90 -3.72 25.42
N SER A 154 -10.88 -4.14 24.64
CA SER A 154 -12.16 -3.45 24.52
C SER A 154 -13.22 -4.45 24.95
N GLU A 155 -14.11 -4.03 25.84
CA GLU A 155 -15.25 -4.85 26.20
C GLU A 155 -16.22 -4.86 25.02
N PHE A 156 -16.35 -6.03 24.41
CA PHE A 156 -17.42 -6.31 23.49
C PHE A 156 -18.63 -6.56 24.38
N GLY A 157 -19.68 -5.73 24.25
CA GLY A 157 -20.88 -5.73 25.10
C GLY A 157 -21.50 -7.11 25.35
N PRO A 158 -22.49 -7.20 26.26
CA PRO A 158 -22.86 -8.45 26.94
C PRO A 158 -23.03 -9.58 25.93
N LEU A 159 -22.15 -10.57 26.04
CA LEU A 159 -22.35 -11.86 25.39
C LEU A 159 -23.77 -12.30 25.77
N CYS A 160 -24.65 -12.50 24.79
CA CYS A 160 -25.84 -13.29 25.03
C CYS A 160 -25.35 -14.71 25.32
N ALA A 161 -25.00 -14.95 26.59
CA ALA A 161 -24.63 -16.22 27.15
C ALA A 161 -25.89 -17.07 27.17
N SER A 162 -26.25 -17.63 26.02
CA SER A 162 -27.10 -18.80 25.99
C SER A 162 -26.24 -19.96 26.52
N PRO A 163 -26.64 -20.64 27.61
CA PRO A 163 -25.88 -21.75 28.19
C PRO A 163 -25.72 -22.96 27.25
N HIS A 164 -26.40 -22.95 26.10
CA HIS A 164 -26.48 -24.06 25.15
C HIS A 164 -25.91 -23.72 23.77
N SER A 165 -25.26 -22.56 23.61
CA SER A 165 -24.74 -22.10 22.32
C SER A 165 -23.23 -22.27 22.22
N TYR A 166 -22.76 -22.72 21.06
CA TYR A 166 -21.38 -22.52 20.64
C TYR A 166 -21.10 -21.01 20.67
N ASN A 167 -20.19 -20.55 21.54
CA ASN A 167 -19.71 -19.17 21.59
C ASN A 167 -18.74 -18.91 20.43
N SER A 168 -19.21 -19.06 19.18
CA SER A 168 -18.40 -18.73 18.01
C SER A 168 -18.56 -17.25 17.66
N ASP A 169 -17.46 -16.53 17.82
CA ASP A 169 -17.31 -15.17 17.30
C ASP A 169 -16.61 -15.24 15.95
N TYR A 170 -17.24 -14.66 14.94
CA TYR A 170 -16.65 -14.49 13.62
C TYR A 170 -16.25 -13.04 13.46
N PHE A 171 -15.02 -12.80 13.02
CA PHE A 171 -14.57 -11.45 12.74
C PHE A 171 -13.59 -11.43 11.57
N ASP A 172 -13.56 -10.29 10.90
CA ASP A 172 -12.56 -9.96 9.89
C ASP A 172 -12.26 -8.46 9.95
N LEU A 173 -11.15 -8.04 9.37
CA LEU A 173 -10.72 -6.65 9.44
C LEU A 173 -10.10 -6.18 8.12
N ASN A 174 -10.26 -4.90 7.82
CA ASN A 174 -9.56 -4.23 6.73
C ASN A 174 -8.73 -3.06 7.27
N GLY A 175 -8.33 -2.12 6.40
CA GLY A 175 -7.51 -0.97 6.78
C GLY A 175 -8.18 -0.03 7.81
N ASP A 176 -9.51 0.05 7.82
CA ASP A 176 -10.26 1.06 8.58
C ASP A 176 -11.17 0.46 9.65
N TRP A 177 -11.70 -0.74 9.41
CA TRP A 177 -12.76 -1.34 10.22
C TRP A 177 -12.45 -2.74 10.70
N ILE A 178 -13.06 -3.08 11.83
CA ILE A 178 -13.18 -4.44 12.37
C ILE A 178 -14.67 -4.80 12.29
N VAL A 179 -14.98 -5.88 11.59
CA VAL A 179 -16.34 -6.41 11.49
C VAL A 179 -16.43 -7.66 12.34
N ARG A 180 -17.45 -7.72 13.21
CA ARG A 180 -17.74 -8.88 14.05
C ARG A 180 -19.18 -9.31 13.85
N VAL A 181 -19.40 -10.62 13.79
CA VAL A 181 -20.71 -11.24 13.85
C VAL A 181 -20.66 -12.29 14.95
N HIS A 182 -21.50 -12.12 15.96
CA HIS A 182 -21.63 -13.11 17.03
C HIS A 182 -22.75 -14.06 16.66
N GLN A 183 -22.53 -15.36 16.83
CA GLN A 183 -23.47 -16.42 16.41
C GLN A 183 -24.92 -16.22 16.91
N ASN A 184 -25.10 -15.71 18.13
CA ASN A 184 -26.43 -15.46 18.71
C ASN A 184 -26.92 -14.03 18.50
N ASP A 185 -26.03 -13.12 18.13
CA ASP A 185 -26.38 -11.72 17.92
C ASP A 185 -26.65 -11.58 16.42
N ARG A 186 -27.89 -11.30 16.04
CA ARG A 186 -28.33 -11.21 14.63
C ARG A 186 -27.81 -9.93 13.94
N ARG A 187 -26.66 -9.46 14.39
CA ARG A 187 -26.11 -8.14 14.21
C ARG A 187 -24.65 -8.25 13.81
N ILE A 188 -24.30 -7.44 12.83
CA ILE A 188 -22.95 -7.25 12.34
C ILE A 188 -22.45 -5.96 12.96
N VAL A 189 -21.56 -6.07 13.95
CA VAL A 189 -21.00 -4.90 14.63
C VAL A 189 -19.75 -4.45 13.89
N ILE A 190 -19.75 -3.19 13.47
CA ILE A 190 -18.64 -2.55 12.76
C ILE A 190 -17.99 -1.55 13.71
N ARG A 191 -16.68 -1.71 13.92
CA ARG A 191 -15.86 -0.83 14.74
C ARG A 191 -14.78 -0.16 13.92
N ASN A 192 -14.41 1.04 14.33
CA ASN A 192 -13.18 1.68 13.87
C ASN A 192 -11.97 0.88 14.37
N ARG A 193 -11.06 0.49 13.47
CA ARG A 193 -9.85 -0.29 13.80
C ARG A 193 -8.89 0.46 14.73
N TRP A 194 -8.86 1.79 14.66
CA TRP A 194 -7.87 2.62 15.33
C TRP A 194 -8.34 3.12 16.69
N THR A 195 -9.62 3.51 16.80
CA THR A 195 -10.23 3.98 18.05
C THR A 195 -10.95 2.89 18.84
N LEU A 196 -11.27 1.76 18.21
CA LEU A 196 -12.09 0.66 18.75
C LEU A 196 -13.54 1.05 19.08
N GLY A 197 -13.96 2.26 18.72
CA GLY A 197 -15.34 2.71 18.85
C GLY A 197 -16.26 1.97 17.88
N ILE A 198 -17.50 1.71 18.32
CA ILE A 198 -18.56 1.20 17.43
C ILE A 198 -18.94 2.33 16.47
N GLU A 199 -18.87 2.07 15.17
CA GLU A 199 -19.31 3.00 14.14
C GLU A 199 -20.70 2.65 13.63
N ASP A 200 -21.01 1.36 13.52
CA ASP A 200 -22.30 0.90 13.01
C ASP A 200 -22.67 -0.51 13.48
N VAL A 201 -23.95 -0.83 13.38
CA VAL A 201 -24.51 -2.15 13.69
C VAL A 201 -25.54 -2.51 12.61
N LEU A 202 -25.19 -3.44 11.74
CA LEU A 202 -26.09 -3.90 10.67
C LEU A 202 -26.93 -5.07 11.16
N GLU A 203 -28.17 -5.17 10.68
CA GLU A 203 -29.02 -6.32 10.96
C GLU A 203 -29.00 -7.31 9.80
N ILE A 204 -28.95 -8.59 10.13
CA ILE A 204 -29.05 -9.67 9.12
C ILE A 204 -30.54 -9.77 8.73
N PRO A 205 -30.89 -9.70 7.43
CA PRO A 205 -32.27 -9.61 6.96
C PRO A 205 -32.99 -10.97 7.00
N ILE A 206 -33.20 -11.52 8.20
CA ILE A 206 -33.73 -12.87 8.43
C ILE A 206 -35.10 -13.10 7.77
N MET A 207 -35.93 -12.07 7.62
CA MET A 207 -37.24 -12.24 6.97
C MET A 207 -37.16 -12.47 5.45
N GLN A 208 -36.06 -12.05 4.82
CA GLN A 208 -35.85 -12.24 3.38
C GLN A 208 -35.19 -13.57 3.07
N ILE A 209 -34.43 -14.11 4.02
CA ILE A 209 -33.83 -15.43 3.93
C ILE A 209 -34.86 -16.43 4.44
N GLN A 210 -35.27 -17.40 3.62
CA GLN A 210 -36.18 -18.46 4.05
C GLN A 210 -35.45 -19.43 4.99
N PHE A 211 -35.07 -18.96 6.17
CA PHE A 211 -34.73 -19.82 7.28
C PHE A 211 -36.01 -20.55 7.66
N ASN A 212 -36.06 -21.86 7.41
CA ASN A 212 -37.21 -22.74 7.70
C ASN A 212 -37.45 -22.89 9.22
N GLY A 213 -37.58 -21.78 9.95
CA GLY A 213 -37.71 -21.73 11.40
C GLY A 213 -36.38 -21.78 12.18
N ASP A 214 -35.28 -22.16 11.54
CA ASP A 214 -33.97 -22.28 12.19
C ASP A 214 -33.23 -20.94 12.32
N VAL A 215 -32.40 -20.81 13.35
CA VAL A 215 -31.57 -19.61 13.53
C VAL A 215 -30.41 -19.65 12.53
N PRO A 216 -30.17 -18.60 11.72
CA PRO A 216 -29.01 -18.53 10.85
C PRO A 216 -27.73 -18.82 11.60
N ILE A 217 -27.03 -19.87 11.19
CA ILE A 217 -25.70 -20.16 11.73
C ILE A 217 -24.69 -19.45 10.84
N VAL A 218 -23.88 -18.55 11.39
CA VAL A 218 -22.85 -17.85 10.62
C VAL A 218 -21.70 -18.81 10.34
N ASN A 219 -21.27 -18.90 9.09
CA ASN A 219 -20.12 -19.71 8.71
C ASN A 219 -18.85 -18.86 8.63
N SER A 220 -18.94 -17.71 7.95
CA SER A 220 -17.83 -16.79 7.82
C SER A 220 -18.28 -15.37 7.54
N VAL A 221 -17.48 -14.41 8.02
CA VAL A 221 -17.55 -13.00 7.65
C VAL A 221 -16.26 -12.62 6.95
N LYS A 222 -16.38 -11.84 5.87
CA LYS A 222 -15.25 -11.26 5.15
C LYS A 222 -15.48 -9.79 4.88
N ILE A 223 -14.43 -8.98 5.00
CA ILE A 223 -14.48 -7.55 4.66
C ILE A 223 -13.35 -7.20 3.69
N ASN A 224 -13.68 -6.38 2.70
CA ASN A 224 -12.70 -5.65 1.91
C ASN A 224 -13.11 -4.17 1.81
N ASP A 225 -12.38 -3.40 1.00
CA ASP A 225 -12.60 -1.95 0.87
C ASP A 225 -13.95 -1.57 0.22
N SER A 226 -14.64 -2.54 -0.41
CA SER A 226 -15.91 -2.34 -1.12
C SER A 226 -17.08 -3.05 -0.48
N PHE A 227 -16.88 -4.27 0.03
CA PHE A 227 -17.96 -5.11 0.53
C PHE A 227 -17.65 -5.77 1.88
N ILE A 228 -18.71 -5.96 2.65
CA ILE A 228 -18.81 -6.88 3.77
C ILE A 228 -19.65 -8.06 3.31
N VAL A 229 -19.15 -9.28 3.49
CA VAL A 229 -19.79 -10.50 3.05
C VAL A 229 -20.01 -11.41 4.25
N VAL A 230 -21.24 -11.88 4.45
CA VAL A 230 -21.57 -12.89 5.46
C VAL A 230 -22.17 -14.10 4.77
N SER A 231 -21.67 -15.26 5.15
CA SER A 231 -22.15 -16.57 4.71
C SER A 231 -22.69 -17.35 5.88
N PHE A 232 -23.64 -18.24 5.59
CA PHE A 232 -24.35 -19.03 6.60
C PHE A 232 -24.12 -20.52 6.39
N CYS A 233 -24.05 -21.28 7.48
CA CYS A 233 -24.04 -22.75 7.45
C CYS A 233 -25.43 -23.24 7.05
N GLN A 234 -25.50 -24.30 6.24
CA GLN A 234 -26.75 -24.98 5.85
C GLN A 234 -27.73 -24.13 5.01
N HIS A 235 -27.34 -22.91 4.66
CA HIS A 235 -28.10 -21.97 3.86
C HIS A 235 -27.26 -21.56 2.64
N PRO A 236 -27.80 -21.67 1.41
CA PRO A 236 -27.07 -21.33 0.19
C PRO A 236 -26.84 -19.83 0.02
N GLU A 237 -27.30 -19.02 0.98
CA GLU A 237 -27.38 -17.58 0.81
C GLU A 237 -26.18 -16.83 1.37
N ILE A 238 -25.77 -15.83 0.63
CA ILE A 238 -24.66 -14.95 0.96
C ILE A 238 -25.21 -13.52 0.92
N CYS A 239 -25.07 -12.84 2.05
CA CYS A 239 -25.44 -11.43 2.17
C CYS A 239 -24.20 -10.56 1.94
N VAL A 240 -24.36 -9.53 1.13
CA VAL A 240 -23.30 -8.59 0.78
C VAL A 240 -23.78 -7.18 1.07
N TRP A 241 -23.07 -6.48 1.94
CA TRP A 241 -23.27 -5.08 2.25
C TRP A 241 -22.15 -4.25 1.62
N ASP A 242 -22.45 -3.02 1.22
CA ASP A 242 -21.43 -2.06 0.81
C ASP A 242 -20.71 -1.52 2.04
N THR A 243 -19.37 -1.51 2.01
CA THR A 243 -18.58 -1.15 3.19
C THR A 243 -18.71 0.34 3.53
N LYS A 244 -19.12 1.23 2.62
CA LYS A 244 -19.17 2.68 2.91
C LYS A 244 -20.57 3.15 3.26
N THR A 245 -21.54 2.78 2.43
CA THR A 245 -22.95 3.16 2.58
C THR A 245 -23.67 2.32 3.62
N ARG A 246 -23.14 1.11 3.90
CA ARG A 246 -23.71 0.14 4.86
C ARG A 246 -25.02 -0.50 4.39
N ASP A 247 -25.43 -0.19 3.17
CA ASP A 247 -26.61 -0.75 2.55
C ASP A 247 -26.37 -2.20 2.13
N LEU A 248 -27.40 -3.04 2.26
CA LEU A 248 -27.40 -4.39 1.71
C LEU A 248 -27.51 -4.29 0.18
N VAL A 249 -26.48 -4.73 -0.53
CA VAL A 249 -26.39 -4.62 -1.99
C VAL A 249 -26.84 -5.89 -2.68
N TYR A 250 -26.36 -7.04 -2.22
CA TYR A 250 -26.67 -8.32 -2.83
C TYR A 250 -27.14 -9.35 -1.82
N TYR A 251 -28.12 -10.10 -2.29
CA TYR A 251 -28.53 -11.37 -1.74
C TYR A 251 -28.29 -12.43 -2.81
N LEU A 252 -27.23 -13.23 -2.63
CA LEU A 252 -26.87 -14.27 -3.58
C LEU A 252 -27.40 -15.59 -3.05
N GLN A 253 -28.27 -16.25 -3.81
CA GLN A 253 -28.76 -17.58 -3.50
C GLN A 253 -28.18 -18.57 -4.49
N TYR A 254 -27.40 -19.55 -4.00
CA TYR A 254 -26.93 -20.64 -4.85
C TYR A 254 -28.07 -21.63 -5.08
N LYS A 255 -28.65 -21.64 -6.29
CA LYS A 255 -29.57 -22.71 -6.70
C LYS A 255 -28.74 -23.96 -6.99
N ILE A 256 -28.84 -24.95 -6.10
CA ILE A 256 -28.44 -26.32 -6.43
C ILE A 256 -29.45 -26.79 -7.48
N ASN A 257 -29.06 -26.86 -8.75
CA ASN A 257 -29.82 -27.62 -9.73
C ASN A 257 -29.77 -29.08 -9.26
N THR A 258 -30.84 -29.54 -8.63
CA THR A 258 -31.10 -30.97 -8.49
C THR A 258 -31.11 -31.53 -9.90
N PHE A 259 -30.08 -32.30 -10.26
CA PHE A 259 -30.19 -33.19 -11.40
C PHE A 259 -31.34 -34.14 -11.08
N ASP A 260 -32.45 -33.94 -11.77
CA ASP A 260 -33.58 -34.86 -11.77
C ASP A 260 -33.04 -36.26 -12.04
N GLN A 261 -33.28 -37.16 -11.08
CA GLN A 261 -33.07 -38.58 -11.27
C GLN A 261 -34.10 -39.04 -12.33
N VAL A 262 -33.58 -39.34 -13.52
CA VAL A 262 -34.25 -40.11 -14.58
C VAL A 262 -34.39 -41.57 -14.15
#